data_AF-A0A7C5F6A4-F1
#
_entry.id   AF-A0A7C5F6A4-F1
#
_cell.length_a   1.000
_cell.length_b   1.000
_cell.length_c   1.000
_cell.angle_alpha   90.00
_cell.angle_beta   90.00
_cell.angle_gamma   90.00
#
_symmetry.space_group_name_H-M   'P 1'
#
loop_
_entity.id
_entity.type
_entity.pdbx_description
1 polymer ?
#
loop_
_entity_poly.entity_id
_entity_poly.type
_entity_poly.pdbx_seq_one_letter_code
_entity_poly.pdbx_strand_id
1 'polypeptide(L)'
;MTKKQKEEFRYDLYGGENTRQIARTSLDYLFSKMDKARRKTRKILQKLSDRDLDKVHKFKNDRITYAYILFHLIEHEASHAGQISNLINRMKKLKLIKPKPQF
;
A
#
# COMPACT_ATOMS: atom_id res chain seq x y z
N MET A 1 18.71 -8.50 6.16
CA MET A 1 17.88 -8.43 4.94
C MET A 1 18.70 -8.91 3.76
N THR A 2 18.23 -9.93 3.05
CA THR A 2 18.89 -10.42 1.82
C THR A 2 18.71 -9.43 0.67
N LYS A 3 19.60 -9.48 -0.34
CA LYS A 3 19.54 -8.63 -1.55
C LYS A 3 18.14 -8.64 -2.19
N LYS A 4 17.53 -9.83 -2.26
CA LYS A 4 16.17 -10.06 -2.79
C LYS A 4 15.08 -9.31 -2.00
N GLN A 5 15.19 -9.26 -0.67
CA GLN A 5 14.25 -8.53 0.18
C GLN A 5 14.40 -7.02 0.07
N LYS A 6 15.63 -6.51 -0.14
CA LYS A 6 15.89 -5.08 -0.39
C LYS A 6 15.33 -4.64 -1.73
N GLU A 7 15.40 -5.51 -2.74
CA GLU A 7 14.80 -5.26 -4.04
C GLU A 7 13.28 -5.19 -3.95
N GLU A 8 12.61 -6.22 -3.40
CA GLU A 8 11.15 -6.26 -3.27
C GLU A 8 10.60 -5.03 -2.51
N PHE A 9 11.30 -4.57 -1.47
CA PHE A 9 10.91 -3.36 -0.70
C PHE A 9 11.07 -2.04 -1.48
N ARG A 10 12.00 -1.98 -2.43
CA ARG A 10 12.25 -0.80 -3.26
C ARG A 10 11.17 -0.61 -4.33
N TYR A 11 10.52 -1.70 -4.74
CA TYR A 11 9.37 -1.67 -5.67
C TYR A 11 8.10 -1.06 -5.03
N ASP A 12 7.90 -1.22 -3.72
CA ASP A 12 6.67 -0.80 -3.04
C ASP A 12 6.65 0.70 -2.67
N LEU A 13 7.81 1.35 -2.51
CA LEU A 13 7.91 2.74 -1.99
C LEU A 13 8.05 3.83 -3.05
N TYR A 14 8.57 3.51 -4.23
CA TYR A 14 8.85 4.49 -5.27
C TYR A 14 8.19 4.04 -6.57
N GLY A 15 6.97 4.50 -6.81
CA GLY A 15 6.23 4.31 -8.06
C GLY A 15 6.85 5.00 -9.28
N GLY A 16 8.18 4.99 -9.41
CA GLY A 16 8.94 5.78 -10.37
C GLY A 16 9.50 5.02 -11.57
N GLU A 17 9.77 3.71 -11.48
CA GLU A 17 10.52 3.04 -12.57
C GLU A 17 9.92 1.72 -13.08
N ASN A 18 8.78 1.26 -12.56
CA ASN A 18 8.21 -0.03 -12.99
C ASN A 18 6.71 -0.08 -13.27
N THR A 19 6.10 1.08 -13.57
CA THR A 19 4.67 1.18 -13.95
C THR A 19 4.31 0.26 -15.12
N ARG A 20 5.21 0.05 -16.10
CA ARG A 20 4.98 -0.86 -17.24
C ARG A 20 4.91 -2.33 -16.85
N GLN A 21 5.72 -2.77 -15.89
CA GLN A 21 5.71 -4.16 -15.42
C GLN A 21 4.50 -4.42 -14.53
N ILE A 22 4.12 -3.43 -13.71
CA ILE A 22 2.88 -3.46 -12.91
C ILE A 22 1.64 -3.50 -13.84
N ALA A 23 1.65 -2.74 -14.94
CA ALA A 23 0.57 -2.77 -15.93
C ALA A 23 0.40 -4.14 -16.62
N ARG A 24 1.46 -4.96 -16.68
CA ARG A 24 1.43 -6.33 -17.21
C ARG A 24 1.07 -7.39 -16.16
N THR A 25 0.93 -6.97 -14.90
CA THR A 25 0.60 -7.85 -13.79
C THR A 25 -0.92 -7.90 -13.62
N SER A 26 -1.49 -9.09 -13.44
CA SER A 26 -2.94 -9.21 -13.25
C SER A 26 -3.39 -8.54 -11.96
N LEU A 27 -4.60 -7.96 -11.99
CA LEU A 27 -5.21 -7.38 -10.78
C LEU A 27 -5.31 -8.42 -9.66
N ASP A 28 -5.67 -9.66 -9.97
CA ASP A 28 -5.75 -10.75 -8.99
C ASP A 28 -4.42 -11.00 -8.28
N TYR A 29 -3.31 -10.95 -9.01
CA TYR A 29 -1.99 -11.07 -8.39
C TYR A 29 -1.71 -9.90 -7.45
N LEU A 30 -1.99 -8.66 -7.87
CA LEU A 30 -1.80 -7.47 -7.03
C LEU A 30 -2.67 -7.52 -5.77
N PHE A 31 -3.94 -7.91 -5.89
CA PHE A 31 -4.83 -8.12 -4.75
C PHE A 31 -4.31 -9.23 -3.83
N SER A 32 -3.81 -10.34 -4.38
CA SER A 32 -3.24 -11.44 -3.56
C SER A 32 -2.01 -10.98 -2.75
N LYS A 33 -1.17 -10.09 -3.31
CA LYS A 33 -0.02 -9.51 -2.64
C LYS A 33 -0.44 -8.57 -1.52
N MET A 34 -1.41 -7.70 -1.80
CA MET A 34 -1.97 -6.79 -0.80
C MET A 34 -2.59 -7.57 0.36
N ASP A 35 -3.36 -8.62 0.09
CA ASP A 35 -3.94 -9.47 1.13
C ASP A 35 -2.88 -10.19 1.96
N LYS A 36 -1.81 -10.66 1.32
CA LYS A 36 -0.66 -11.25 2.03
C LYS A 36 -0.01 -10.23 2.96
N ALA A 37 0.16 -8.98 2.52
CA ALA A 37 0.68 -7.90 3.35
C ALA A 37 -0.26 -7.60 4.53
N ARG A 38 -1.56 -7.39 4.28
CA ARG A 38 -2.57 -7.15 5.32
C ARG A 38 -2.61 -8.24 6.39
N ARG A 39 -2.59 -9.52 5.99
CA ARG A 39 -2.56 -10.64 6.94
C ARG A 39 -1.30 -10.62 7.81
N LYS A 40 -0.13 -10.32 7.24
CA LYS A 40 1.12 -10.21 8.01
C LYS A 40 1.07 -9.03 8.97
N THR A 41 0.63 -7.86 8.49
CA THR A 41 0.49 -6.65 9.31
C THR A 41 -0.45 -6.94 10.49
N ARG A 42 -1.63 -7.52 10.25
CA ARG A 42 -2.58 -7.88 11.32
C ARG A 42 -1.96 -8.81 12.37
N LYS A 43 -1.20 -9.82 11.95
CA LYS A 43 -0.49 -10.73 12.88
C LYS A 43 0.57 -10.02 13.73
N ILE A 44 1.18 -8.96 13.20
CA ILE A 44 2.14 -8.13 13.94
C ILE A 44 1.38 -7.26 14.94
N LEU A 45 0.34 -6.55 14.49
CA LEU A 45 -0.45 -5.65 15.33
C LEU A 45 -1.15 -6.37 16.48
N GLN A 46 -1.59 -7.61 16.28
CA GLN A 46 -2.16 -8.45 17.36
C GLN A 46 -1.20 -8.76 18.50
N LYS A 47 0.11 -8.58 18.30
CA LYS A 47 1.14 -8.80 19.33
C LYS A 47 1.59 -7.51 20.00
N LEU A 48 1.09 -6.37 19.53
CA LEU A 48 1.42 -5.06 20.09
C LEU A 48 0.31 -4.62 21.05
N SER A 49 0.72 -3.86 22.05
CA SER A 49 -0.10 -3.14 23.01
C SER A 49 0.07 -1.64 22.80
N ASP A 50 -0.80 -0.83 23.39
CA ASP A 50 -0.71 0.63 23.28
C ASP A 50 0.62 1.18 23.81
N ARG A 51 1.24 0.50 24.77
CA ARG A 51 2.57 0.86 25.31
C ARG A 51 3.68 0.74 24.27
N ASP A 52 3.44 -0.02 23.21
CA ASP A 52 4.40 -0.18 22.12
C ASP A 52 4.37 1.02 21.15
N LEU A 53 3.33 1.86 21.16
CA LEU A 53 3.18 2.96 20.21
C LEU A 53 4.36 3.93 20.22
N ASP A 54 4.96 4.18 21.39
CA ASP A 54 6.09 5.08 21.57
C ASP A 54 7.46 4.43 21.30
N LYS A 55 7.50 3.12 20.99
CA LYS A 55 8.75 2.43 20.70
C LYS A 55 9.39 3.00 19.44
N VAL A 56 10.62 3.47 19.59
CA VAL A 56 11.41 4.06 18.51
C VAL A 56 12.13 2.98 17.72
N HIS A 57 11.86 2.93 16.43
CA HIS A 57 12.55 2.11 15.45
C HIS A 57 13.47 2.98 14.59
N LYS A 58 14.68 2.49 14.33
CA LYS A 58 15.57 3.10 13.34
C LYS A 58 15.16 2.62 11.95
N PHE A 59 14.79 3.54 11.08
CA PHE A 59 14.56 3.27 9.67
C PHE A 59 15.45 4.18 8.84
N LYS A 60 16.42 3.59 8.12
CA LYS A 60 17.53 4.32 7.49
C LYS A 60 18.24 5.22 8.52
N ASN A 61 18.23 6.53 8.31
CA ASN A 61 18.85 7.52 9.21
C ASN A 61 17.85 8.12 10.21
N ASP A 62 16.57 7.76 10.10
CA ASP A 62 15.50 8.35 10.89
C ASP A 62 15.09 7.46 12.06
N ARG A 63 14.56 8.12 13.09
CA ARG A 63 13.95 7.50 14.26
C ARG A 63 12.44 7.69 14.17
N ILE A 64 11.71 6.61 14.02
CA ILE A 64 10.26 6.63 13.83
C ILE A 64 9.58 5.75 14.87
N THR A 65 8.46 6.20 15.41
CA THR A 65 7.68 5.42 16.38
C THR A 65 6.67 4.51 15.68
N TYR A 66 6.16 3.49 16.38
CA TYR A 66 5.06 2.69 15.84
C TYR A 66 3.80 3.54 15.60
N ALA A 67 3.52 4.52 16.46
CA ALA A 67 2.45 5.49 16.25
C ALA A 67 2.59 6.22 14.90
N TYR A 68 3.79 6.73 14.61
CA TYR A 68 4.08 7.43 13.36
C TYR A 68 3.90 6.52 12.14
N ILE A 69 4.39 5.28 12.20
CA ILE A 69 4.25 4.29 11.13
C ILE A 69 2.77 3.98 10.85
N LEU A 70 2.00 3.74 11.90
CA LEU A 70 0.57 3.40 11.79
C LEU A 70 -0.24 4.55 11.22
N PHE A 71 0.01 5.77 11.71
CA PHE A 71 -0.61 6.98 11.17
C PHE A 71 -0.34 7.12 9.66
N HIS A 72 0.93 7.00 9.24
CA HIS A 72 1.30 7.11 7.82
C HIS A 72 0.66 6.00 6.98
N LEU A 73 0.60 4.77 7.49
CA LEU A 73 -0.01 3.66 6.76
C LEU A 73 -1.48 3.94 6.45
N ILE A 74 -2.25 4.44 7.43
CA ILE A 74 -3.67 4.76 7.27
C ILE A 74 -3.86 5.97 6.35
N GLU A 75 -3.05 7.02 6.53
CA GLU A 75 -3.11 8.22 5.70
C GLU A 75 -2.84 7.88 4.22
N HIS A 76 -1.79 7.10 3.94
CA HIS A 76 -1.47 6.65 2.59
C HIS A 76 -2.57 5.79 1.97
N GLU A 77 -3.17 4.85 2.72
CA GLU A 77 -4.28 4.03 2.21
C GLU A 77 -5.48 4.89 1.83
N ALA A 78 -5.87 5.84 2.70
CA ALA A 78 -6.98 6.76 2.43
C ALA A 78 -6.70 7.67 1.23
N SER A 79 -5.48 8.22 1.15
CA SER A 79 -5.04 9.08 0.04
C SER A 79 -5.09 8.34 -1.30
N HIS A 80 -4.55 7.12 -1.36
CA HIS A 80 -4.58 6.29 -2.57
C HIS A 80 -6.00 5.86 -2.94
N ALA A 81 -6.86 5.53 -1.98
CA ALA A 81 -8.27 5.24 -2.24
C ALA A 81 -8.98 6.44 -2.89
N GLY A 82 -8.71 7.66 -2.41
CA GLY A 82 -9.21 8.89 -3.01
C GLY A 82 -8.70 9.11 -4.45
N GLN A 83 -7.41 8.88 -4.69
CA GLN A 83 -6.82 8.98 -6.04
C GLN A 83 -7.46 7.99 -7.01
N ILE A 84 -7.63 6.72 -6.60
CA ILE A 84 -8.29 5.68 -7.42
C ILE A 84 -9.73 6.08 -7.73
N SER A 85 -10.50 6.52 -6.72
CA SER A 85 -11.88 6.99 -6.91
C SER A 85 -11.96 8.14 -7.93
N ASN A 86 -11.06 9.12 -7.80
CA ASN A 86 -10.97 10.26 -8.72
C ASN A 86 -10.64 9.82 -10.15
N LEU A 87 -9.71 8.87 -10.32
CA LEU A 87 -9.38 8.30 -11.63
C LEU A 87 -10.58 7.60 -12.26
N ILE A 88 -11.27 6.74 -11.49
CA ILE A 88 -12.47 6.03 -11.96
C ILE A 88 -13.54 7.04 -12.40
N ASN A 89 -13.79 8.08 -11.61
CA ASN A 89 -14.78 9.11 -11.92
C ASN A 89 -14.42 9.90 -13.19
N ARG A 90 -13.14 10.24 -13.37
CA ARG A 90 -12.65 10.89 -14.60
C ARG A 90 -12.80 9.97 -15.81
N MET A 91 -12.45 8.69 -15.69
CA MET A 91 -12.58 7.72 -16.78
C MET A 91 -14.05 7.51 -17.18
N LYS A 92 -14.98 7.49 -16.22
CA LYS A 92 -16.43 7.48 -16.49
C LYS A 92 -16.89 8.74 -17.24
N LYS A 93 -16.46 9.93 -16.78
CA LYS A 93 -16.80 11.21 -17.43
C LYS A 93 -16.29 11.27 -18.88
N LEU A 94 -15.10 10.73 -19.13
CA LEU A 94 -14.49 10.62 -20.45
C LEU A 94 -15.03 9.44 -21.29
N LYS A 95 -16.00 8.68 -20.78
CA LYS A 95 -16.59 7.48 -21.41
C LYS A 95 -15.57 6.39 -21.77
N LEU A 96 -14.42 6.37 -21.09
CA LEU A 96 -13.36 5.37 -21.27
C LEU A 96 -13.70 4.02 -20.61
N ILE A 97 -14.69 4.00 -19.72
CA ILE A 97 -15.22 2.78 -19.10
C ILE A 97 -16.75 2.90 -19.13
N LYS A 98 -17.44 1.87 -19.60
CA LYS A 98 -18.91 1.82 -19.54
C LYS A 98 -19.37 1.65 -18.08
N PRO A 99 -20.43 2.33 -17.64
CA PRO A 99 -21.00 2.09 -16.32
C PRO A 99 -21.41 0.61 -16.21
N LYS A 100 -21.11 -0.02 -15.07
CA LYS A 100 -21.53 -1.40 -14.79
C LYS A 100 -23.07 -1.42 -14.79
N PRO A 101 -23.75 -2.33 -15.50
CA PRO A 101 -25.21 -2.44 -15.41
C PRO A 101 -25.59 -2.72 -13.96
N GLN A 102 -26.53 -1.94 -13.43
CA GLN A 102 -27.22 -2.28 -12.20
C GLN A 102 -28.25 -3.35 -12.57
N PHE A 103 -28.06 -4.56 -12.05
CA PHE A 103 -29.08 -5.61 -12.05
C PHE A 103 -30.00 -5.39 -10.86
#